data_AF-A0A973DXN5-F1
#
_entry.id   AF-A0A973DXN5-F1
#
_cell.length_a   1.000
_cell.length_b   1.000
_cell.length_c   1.000
_cell.angle_alpha   90.00
_cell.angle_beta   90.00
_cell.angle_gamma   90.00
#
_symmetry.space_group_name_H-M   'P 1'
#
loop_
_entity.id
_entity.type
_entity.pdbx_description
1 polymer ?
#
loop_
_entity_poly.entity_id
_entity_poly.type
_entity_poly.pdbx_seq_one_letter_code
_entity_poly.pdbx_strand_id
1 'polypeptide(L)'
;MLICTLLTAPDGPNLEASLVENLRNAWGGGDVIWLAPDQAAEFSLAQRPSNFEQVWEDVQKMSVDMVILPAEGRRKKMLLADMDSTMIQQECIDELAEVAGVGEKVKDITARAMNGELDFEAALKERVGLLAGLPEAVITQVLKTRIHLMPGGPVLLKTMKANGAYAALVSGGFTAFTSEIARILGFDENRANTLIAKDGSLTGDVGLPILGRDAKVT
;
A
#
# COMPACT_ATOMS: atom_id res chain seq x y z
N MET A 1 5.34 -25.41 -13.44
CA MET A 1 4.59 -25.61 -12.18
C MET A 1 4.08 -24.27 -11.70
N LEU A 2 2.81 -24.19 -11.37
CA LEU A 2 2.15 -23.01 -10.80
C LEU A 2 1.87 -23.26 -9.31
N ILE A 3 1.68 -22.19 -8.55
CA ILE A 3 1.21 -22.21 -7.17
C ILE A 3 -0.09 -21.44 -7.11
N CYS A 4 -1.15 -22.08 -6.63
CA CYS A 4 -2.38 -21.42 -6.24
C CYS A 4 -2.27 -21.06 -4.76
N THR A 5 -2.46 -19.79 -4.43
CA THR A 5 -2.52 -19.30 -3.05
C THR A 5 -3.90 -18.73 -2.80
N LEU A 6 -4.55 -19.18 -1.73
CA LEU A 6 -5.77 -18.60 -1.19
C LEU A 6 -5.42 -17.85 0.08
N LEU A 7 -5.97 -16.65 0.26
CA LEU A 7 -5.73 -15.83 1.44
C LEU A 7 -6.95 -14.98 1.82
N THR A 8 -7.06 -14.65 3.10
CA THR A 8 -8.13 -13.81 3.65
C THR A 8 -7.55 -12.64 4.43
N ALA A 9 -8.40 -11.67 4.76
CA ALA A 9 -7.99 -10.54 5.58
C ALA A 9 -7.54 -11.00 6.99
N PRO A 10 -6.46 -10.43 7.54
CA PRO A 10 -5.89 -10.87 8.82
C PRO A 10 -6.76 -10.52 10.04
N ASP A 11 -7.64 -9.53 9.91
CA ASP A 11 -8.58 -9.06 10.94
C ASP A 11 -9.90 -9.83 10.96
N GLY A 12 -10.11 -10.75 10.02
CA GLY A 12 -11.28 -11.63 9.95
C GLY A 12 -10.96 -12.94 9.22
N PRO A 13 -10.06 -13.79 9.77
CA PRO A 13 -9.64 -15.02 9.10
C PRO A 13 -10.82 -15.99 8.95
N ASN A 14 -11.10 -16.41 7.72
CA ASN A 14 -12.23 -17.27 7.38
C ASN A 14 -11.90 -18.30 6.30
N LEU A 15 -10.62 -18.63 6.10
CA LEU A 15 -10.22 -19.60 5.08
C LEU A 15 -10.53 -21.03 5.54
N GLU A 16 -11.64 -21.58 5.07
CA GLU A 16 -12.04 -22.94 5.41
C GLU A 16 -11.16 -23.99 4.74
N ALA A 17 -10.71 -25.00 5.52
CA ALA A 17 -9.95 -26.13 4.98
C ALA A 17 -10.73 -26.93 3.92
N SER A 18 -12.05 -27.02 4.06
CA SER A 18 -12.96 -27.65 3.09
C SER A 18 -12.84 -27.01 1.69
N LEU A 19 -12.81 -25.68 1.62
CA LEU A 19 -12.67 -24.93 0.38
C LEU A 19 -11.33 -25.24 -0.29
N VAL A 20 -10.23 -25.17 0.47
CA VAL A 20 -8.87 -25.41 -0.03
C VAL A 20 -8.75 -26.85 -0.58
N GLU A 21 -9.22 -27.84 0.18
CA GLU A 21 -9.18 -29.25 -0.23
C GLU A 21 -10.06 -29.52 -1.45
N ASN A 22 -11.26 -28.94 -1.52
CA ASN A 22 -12.15 -29.11 -2.66
C ASN A 22 -11.54 -28.54 -3.95
N LEU A 23 -10.95 -27.34 -3.88
CA LEU A 23 -10.29 -26.72 -5.02
C LEU A 23 -9.05 -27.49 -5.46
N ARG A 24 -8.22 -27.90 -4.50
CA ARG A 24 -7.06 -28.76 -4.78
C ARG A 24 -7.49 -30.04 -5.48
N ASN A 25 -8.51 -30.74 -4.97
CA ASN A 25 -9.01 -31.98 -5.58
C ASN A 25 -9.58 -31.75 -6.98
N ALA A 26 -10.41 -30.71 -7.15
CA ALA A 26 -11.03 -30.40 -8.43
C ALA A 26 -10.01 -30.05 -9.52
N TRP A 27 -8.88 -29.46 -9.15
CA TRP A 27 -7.84 -29.03 -10.08
C TRP A 27 -6.63 -29.98 -10.16
N GLY A 28 -6.67 -31.11 -9.46
CA GLY A 28 -5.55 -32.07 -9.43
C GLY A 28 -4.28 -31.45 -8.82
N GLY A 29 -4.44 -30.64 -7.79
CA GLY A 29 -3.35 -29.99 -7.08
C GLY A 29 -2.51 -30.95 -6.22
N GLY A 30 -1.27 -30.54 -5.95
CA GLY A 30 -0.39 -31.24 -5.01
C GLY A 30 -0.76 -30.99 -3.54
N ASP A 31 0.10 -31.39 -2.61
CA ASP A 31 -0.15 -31.24 -1.17
C ASP A 31 -0.44 -29.78 -0.77
N VAL A 32 -1.38 -29.60 0.16
CA VAL A 32 -1.70 -28.29 0.75
C VAL A 32 -0.63 -27.91 1.76
N ILE A 33 -0.13 -26.69 1.62
CA ILE A 33 0.77 -26.06 2.58
C ILE A 33 0.03 -24.89 3.21
N TRP A 34 -0.23 -24.97 4.52
CA TRP A 34 -0.76 -23.86 5.30
C TRP A 34 0.37 -22.89 5.65
N LEU A 35 0.29 -21.67 5.12
CA LEU A 35 1.24 -20.59 5.39
C LEU A 35 0.88 -19.88 6.70
N ALA A 36 -0.42 -19.75 6.96
CA ALA A 36 -1.00 -19.28 8.20
C ALA A 36 -2.36 -19.98 8.40
N PRO A 37 -2.58 -20.68 9.53
CA PRO A 37 -3.86 -21.34 9.81
C PRO A 37 -5.04 -20.38 9.65
N ASP A 38 -6.10 -20.86 9.00
CA ASP A 38 -7.35 -20.13 8.74
C ASP A 38 -7.23 -18.83 7.94
N GLN A 39 -6.02 -18.51 7.45
CA GLN A 39 -5.69 -17.24 6.77
C GLN A 39 -5.11 -17.44 5.39
N ALA A 40 -4.17 -18.36 5.22
CA ALA A 40 -3.46 -18.52 3.97
C ALA A 40 -2.99 -19.95 3.75
N ALA A 41 -3.33 -20.51 2.60
CA ALA A 41 -2.91 -21.83 2.16
C ALA A 41 -2.50 -21.81 0.69
N GLU A 42 -1.60 -22.69 0.30
CA GLU A 42 -1.21 -22.85 -1.09
C GLU A 42 -1.07 -24.33 -1.49
N PHE A 43 -1.25 -24.60 -2.78
CA PHE A 43 -0.97 -25.90 -3.38
C PHE A 43 -0.45 -25.75 -4.82
N SER A 44 0.31 -26.74 -5.28
CA SER A 44 0.89 -26.71 -6.63
C SER A 44 -0.11 -27.14 -7.69
N LEU A 45 -0.03 -26.53 -8.87
CA LEU A 45 -0.82 -26.86 -10.05
C LEU A 45 0.09 -27.14 -11.26
N ALA A 46 -0.27 -28.12 -12.07
CA ALA A 46 0.44 -28.39 -13.33
C ALA A 46 0.21 -27.28 -14.37
N GLN A 47 -1.03 -26.80 -14.46
CA GLN A 47 -1.49 -25.78 -15.40
C GLN A 47 -2.61 -24.92 -14.79
N ARG A 48 -2.90 -23.77 -15.40
CA ARG A 48 -4.00 -22.91 -14.96
C ARG A 48 -5.35 -23.60 -15.28
N PRO A 49 -6.27 -23.73 -14.32
CA PRO A 49 -7.58 -24.32 -14.57
C PRO A 49 -8.40 -23.51 -15.58
N SER A 50 -9.15 -24.17 -16.46
CA SER A 50 -9.99 -23.51 -17.47
C SER A 50 -11.16 -22.74 -16.87
N ASN A 51 -11.64 -23.15 -15.70
CA ASN A 51 -12.72 -22.50 -14.96
C ASN A 51 -12.20 -21.50 -13.90
N PHE A 52 -10.94 -21.08 -13.98
CA PHE A 52 -10.33 -20.22 -12.97
C PHE A 52 -11.14 -18.94 -12.73
N GLU A 53 -11.54 -18.21 -13.78
CA GLU A 53 -12.23 -16.92 -13.61
C GLU A 53 -13.56 -17.07 -12.85
N GLN A 54 -14.35 -18.10 -13.19
CA GLN A 54 -15.61 -18.40 -12.49
C GLN A 54 -15.37 -18.72 -11.02
N VAL A 55 -14.41 -19.59 -10.73
CA VAL A 55 -14.09 -19.97 -9.34
C VAL A 55 -13.51 -18.79 -8.57
N TRP A 56 -12.68 -17.98 -9.22
CA TRP A 56 -12.11 -16.77 -8.64
C TRP A 56 -13.22 -15.80 -8.23
N GLU A 57 -14.22 -15.54 -9.09
CA GLU A 57 -15.39 -14.74 -8.74
C GLU A 57 -16.20 -15.33 -7.58
N ASP A 58 -16.33 -16.65 -7.51
CA ASP A 58 -17.10 -17.31 -6.46
C ASP A 58 -16.41 -17.25 -5.10
N VAL A 59 -15.09 -17.44 -5.04
CA VAL A 59 -14.35 -17.29 -3.77
C VAL A 59 -14.25 -15.84 -3.33
N GLN A 60 -14.27 -14.88 -4.26
CA GLN A 60 -14.31 -13.45 -3.92
C GLN A 60 -15.59 -13.08 -3.15
N LYS A 61 -16.73 -13.72 -3.47
CA LYS A 61 -17.99 -13.55 -2.71
C LYS A 61 -17.89 -14.08 -1.27
N MET A 62 -16.87 -14.90 -0.99
CA MET A 62 -16.57 -15.45 0.34
C MET A 62 -15.50 -14.63 1.08
N SER A 63 -15.07 -13.49 0.52
CA SER A 63 -13.96 -12.67 1.04
C SER A 63 -12.62 -13.43 1.07
N VAL A 64 -12.42 -14.33 0.10
CA VAL A 64 -11.17 -15.07 -0.10
C VAL A 64 -10.54 -14.58 -1.40
N ASP A 65 -9.33 -14.04 -1.31
CA ASP A 65 -8.51 -13.75 -2.48
C ASP A 65 -7.84 -15.03 -2.98
N MET A 66 -7.73 -15.16 -4.30
CA MET A 66 -7.04 -16.28 -4.94
C MET A 66 -6.07 -15.78 -6.02
N VAL A 67 -4.83 -16.27 -5.96
CA VAL A 67 -3.76 -15.88 -6.87
C VAL A 67 -3.07 -17.13 -7.41
N ILE A 68 -2.87 -17.20 -8.73
CA ILE A 68 -2.07 -18.26 -9.38
C ILE A 68 -0.83 -17.63 -10.01
N LEU A 69 0.35 -18.06 -9.56
CA LEU A 69 1.65 -17.60 -10.06
C LEU A 69 2.55 -18.77 -10.47
N PRO A 70 3.50 -18.58 -11.39
CA PRO A 70 4.60 -19.54 -11.58
C PRO A 70 5.34 -19.77 -10.26
N ALA A 71 5.72 -21.03 -9.98
CA ALA A 71 6.53 -21.35 -8.81
C ALA A 71 7.93 -20.69 -8.89
N GLU A 72 8.49 -20.65 -10.10
CA GLU A 72 9.75 -20.01 -10.40
C GLU A 72 9.64 -18.48 -10.28
N GLY A 73 10.62 -17.85 -9.63
CA GLY A 73 10.68 -16.39 -9.53
C GLY A 73 9.59 -15.73 -8.67
N ARG A 74 8.78 -16.51 -7.92
CA ARG A 74 7.74 -15.96 -7.03
C ARG A 74 8.30 -15.26 -5.80
N ARG A 75 9.47 -15.68 -5.31
CA ARG A 75 10.21 -14.98 -4.23
C ARG A 75 10.92 -13.77 -4.82
N LYS A 76 10.23 -12.63 -4.80
CA LYS A 76 10.74 -11.37 -5.35
C LYS A 76 11.93 -10.86 -4.53
N LYS A 77 12.87 -10.21 -5.22
CA LYS A 77 14.09 -9.62 -4.63
C LYS A 77 13.99 -8.11 -4.43
N MET A 78 12.89 -7.50 -4.86
CA MET A 78 12.65 -6.07 -4.73
C MET A 78 11.17 -5.82 -4.40
N LEU A 79 10.90 -4.87 -3.51
CA LEU A 79 9.58 -4.32 -3.21
C LEU A 79 9.62 -2.82 -3.43
N LEU A 80 8.78 -2.31 -4.33
CA LEU A 80 8.43 -0.89 -4.39
C LEU A 80 7.02 -0.77 -3.81
N ALA A 81 6.86 0.03 -2.76
CA ALA A 81 5.58 0.26 -2.11
C ALA A 81 5.23 1.74 -2.13
N ASP A 82 3.95 2.05 -2.32
CA ASP A 82 3.43 3.38 -1.98
C ASP A 82 3.29 3.52 -0.46
N MET A 83 3.12 4.74 0.04
CA MET A 83 2.89 5.02 1.45
C MET A 83 1.40 5.15 1.77
N ASP A 84 0.79 6.24 1.31
CA ASP A 84 -0.61 6.58 1.60
C ASP A 84 -1.56 5.48 1.08
N SER A 85 -2.55 5.14 1.90
CA SER A 85 -3.52 4.06 1.64
C SER A 85 -2.90 2.69 1.26
N THR A 86 -1.61 2.47 1.55
CA THR A 86 -0.87 1.25 1.17
C THR A 86 -0.04 0.69 2.33
N MET A 87 0.98 1.44 2.80
CA MET A 87 1.77 1.05 3.98
C MET A 87 1.25 1.72 5.26
N ILE A 88 0.45 2.78 5.11
CA ILE A 88 -0.37 3.39 6.16
C ILE A 88 -1.82 3.43 5.70
N GLN A 89 -2.75 3.58 6.64
CA GLN A 89 -4.18 3.58 6.36
C GLN A 89 -4.72 4.96 5.91
N GLN A 90 -3.98 6.03 6.19
CA GLN A 90 -4.40 7.41 5.97
C GLN A 90 -3.77 8.00 4.70
N GLU A 91 -4.32 9.14 4.28
CA GLU A 91 -3.74 10.09 3.32
C GLU A 91 -3.09 11.24 4.10
N CYS A 92 -1.76 11.35 4.09
CA CYS A 92 -1.04 12.31 4.94
C CYS A 92 -1.47 13.78 4.72
N ILE A 93 -1.77 14.16 3.47
CA ILE A 93 -2.17 15.53 3.15
C ILE A 93 -3.56 15.88 3.71
N ASP A 94 -4.48 14.92 3.71
CA ASP A 94 -5.82 15.09 4.26
C ASP A 94 -5.74 15.23 5.78
N GLU A 95 -4.90 14.43 6.45
CA GLU A 95 -4.72 14.54 7.89
C GLU A 95 -4.11 15.88 8.32
N LEU A 96 -3.17 16.43 7.54
CA LEU A 96 -2.66 17.78 7.75
C LEU A 96 -3.77 18.84 7.57
N ALA A 97 -4.57 18.69 6.51
CA ALA A 97 -5.65 19.62 6.17
C ALA A 97 -6.76 19.63 7.23
N GLU A 98 -7.09 18.48 7.80
CA GLU A 98 -8.05 18.36 8.90
C GLU A 98 -7.56 19.08 10.16
N VAL A 99 -6.28 18.92 10.52
CA VAL A 99 -5.71 19.68 11.67
C VAL A 99 -5.70 21.19 11.40
N ALA A 100 -5.57 21.58 10.14
CA ALA A 100 -5.58 22.97 9.69
C ALA A 100 -6.99 23.58 9.52
N GLY A 101 -8.05 22.78 9.64
CA GLY A 101 -9.42 23.22 9.41
C GLY A 101 -9.76 23.51 7.95
N VAL A 102 -8.97 22.99 7.00
CA VAL A 102 -9.16 23.12 5.55
C VAL A 102 -9.40 21.79 4.84
N GLY A 103 -9.69 20.72 5.60
CA GLY A 103 -9.91 19.35 5.09
C GLY A 103 -10.92 19.28 3.94
N GLU A 104 -12.07 19.94 4.09
CA GLU A 104 -13.11 19.96 3.04
C GLU A 104 -12.63 20.57 1.71
N LYS A 105 -11.77 21.60 1.76
CA LYS A 105 -11.21 22.20 0.55
C LYS A 105 -10.19 21.27 -0.11
N VAL A 106 -9.36 20.60 0.69
CA VAL A 106 -8.37 19.64 0.18
C VAL A 106 -9.06 18.44 -0.46
N LYS A 107 -10.14 17.92 0.15
CA LYS A 107 -10.96 16.85 -0.42
C LYS A 107 -11.57 17.23 -1.77
N ASP A 108 -12.10 18.45 -1.90
CA ASP A 108 -12.65 18.95 -3.18
C ASP A 108 -11.58 18.97 -4.28
N ILE A 109 -10.39 19.49 -3.98
CA ILE A 109 -9.26 19.50 -4.94
C ILE A 109 -8.82 18.07 -5.29
N THR A 110 -8.74 17.17 -4.31
CA THR A 110 -8.41 15.75 -4.54
C THR A 110 -9.43 15.08 -5.46
N ALA A 111 -10.73 15.32 -5.25
CA ALA A 111 -11.79 14.78 -6.10
C ALA A 111 -11.68 15.29 -7.55
N ARG A 112 -11.45 16.60 -7.74
CA ARG A 112 -11.24 17.21 -9.06
C ARG A 112 -10.01 16.63 -9.77
N ALA A 113 -8.91 16.41 -9.05
CA ALA A 113 -7.71 15.78 -9.59
C ALA A 113 -7.94 14.31 -10.01
N MET A 114 -8.67 13.53 -9.20
CA MET A 114 -9.01 12.15 -9.53
C MET A 114 -9.96 12.03 -10.72
N ASN A 115 -10.84 13.02 -10.91
CA ASN A 115 -11.70 13.15 -12.10
C ASN A 115 -10.94 13.59 -13.36
N GLY A 116 -9.65 13.92 -13.25
CA GLY A 116 -8.83 14.41 -14.36
C GLY A 116 -9.09 15.87 -14.73
N GLU A 117 -9.78 16.64 -13.87
CA GLU A 117 -10.06 18.07 -14.08
C GLU A 117 -8.85 18.95 -13.74
N LEU A 118 -7.92 18.43 -12.93
CA LEU A 118 -6.67 19.09 -12.57
C LEU A 118 -5.49 18.16 -12.84
N ASP A 119 -4.39 18.72 -13.36
CA ASP A 119 -3.13 17.99 -13.42
C ASP A 119 -2.59 17.72 -12.01
N PHE A 120 -1.84 16.63 -11.84
CA PHE A 120 -1.36 16.21 -10.52
C PHE A 120 -0.50 17.27 -9.83
N GLU A 121 0.37 17.95 -10.58
CA GLU A 121 1.28 18.95 -10.04
C GLU A 121 0.51 20.20 -9.57
N ALA A 122 -0.43 20.71 -10.36
CA ALA A 122 -1.30 21.81 -9.97
C ALA A 122 -2.17 21.44 -8.78
N ALA A 123 -2.80 20.26 -8.78
CA ALA A 123 -3.61 19.78 -7.66
C ALA A 123 -2.79 19.64 -6.37
N LEU A 124 -1.54 19.17 -6.46
CA LEU A 124 -0.65 19.09 -5.30
C LEU A 124 -0.27 20.48 -4.78
N LYS A 125 0.12 21.40 -5.66
CA LYS A 125 0.43 22.79 -5.28
C LYS A 125 -0.75 23.50 -4.65
N GLU A 126 -1.96 23.32 -5.21
CA GLU A 126 -3.18 23.94 -4.67
C GLU A 126 -3.48 23.40 -3.26
N ARG A 127 -3.41 22.09 -3.05
CA ARG A 127 -3.62 21.48 -1.72
C ARG A 127 -2.56 21.91 -0.71
N VAL A 128 -1.29 21.97 -1.11
CA VAL A 128 -0.20 22.37 -0.21
C VAL A 128 -0.26 23.87 0.09
N GLY A 129 -0.69 24.71 -0.85
CA GLY A 129 -0.92 26.13 -0.62
C GLY A 129 -1.92 26.40 0.51
N LEU A 130 -2.92 25.52 0.69
CA LEU A 130 -3.87 25.61 1.80
C LEU A 130 -3.25 25.33 3.18
N LEU A 131 -2.05 24.75 3.23
CA LEU A 131 -1.31 24.43 4.45
C LEU A 131 -0.35 25.56 4.88
N ALA A 132 -0.28 26.66 4.13
CA ALA A 132 0.59 27.79 4.42
C ALA A 132 0.33 28.37 5.82
N GLY A 133 1.41 28.61 6.58
CA GLY A 133 1.37 29.17 7.92
C GLY A 133 1.17 28.16 9.05
N LEU A 134 0.93 26.88 8.74
CA LEU A 134 0.90 25.84 9.77
C LEU A 134 2.28 25.65 10.40
N PRO A 135 2.38 25.46 11.73
CA PRO A 135 3.65 25.10 12.35
C PRO A 135 4.16 23.76 11.80
N GLU A 136 5.45 23.67 11.46
CA GLU A 136 6.08 22.43 10.97
C GLU A 136 5.88 21.26 11.94
N ALA A 137 5.81 21.55 13.24
CA ALA A 137 5.52 20.59 14.30
C ALA A 137 4.21 19.81 14.11
N VAL A 138 3.26 20.32 13.31
CA VAL A 138 2.01 19.63 12.97
C VAL A 138 2.27 18.28 12.29
N ILE A 139 3.33 18.15 11.50
CA ILE A 139 3.72 16.90 10.84
C ILE A 139 4.02 15.82 11.89
N THR A 140 4.81 16.19 12.89
CA THR A 140 5.15 15.28 14.00
C THR A 140 3.92 14.92 14.83
N GLN A 141 2.99 15.86 15.01
CA GLN A 141 1.72 15.61 15.68
C GLN A 141 0.89 14.57 14.92
N VAL A 142 0.67 14.77 13.61
CA VAL A 142 -0.10 13.86 12.75
C VAL A 142 0.52 12.46 12.75
N LEU A 143 1.84 12.35 12.55
CA LEU A 143 2.57 11.07 12.60
C LEU A 143 2.32 10.30 13.90
N LYS A 144 2.24 10.99 15.03
CA LYS A 144 2.08 10.36 16.35
C LYS A 144 0.64 10.01 16.71
N THR A 145 -0.32 10.81 16.26
CA THR A 145 -1.70 10.73 16.76
C THR A 145 -2.71 10.22 15.76
N ARG A 146 -2.37 10.20 14.46
CA ARG A 146 -3.33 9.89 13.40
C ARG A 146 -2.87 8.77 12.46
N ILE A 147 -1.57 8.59 12.29
CA ILE A 147 -1.03 7.62 11.33
C ILE A 147 -1.00 6.22 11.93
N HIS A 148 -1.64 5.28 11.24
CA HIS A 148 -1.69 3.87 11.55
C HIS A 148 -1.09 3.06 10.40
N LEU A 149 -0.23 2.09 10.74
CA LEU A 149 0.37 1.20 9.76
C LEU A 149 -0.69 0.27 9.17
N MET A 150 -0.57 -0.05 7.88
CA MET A 150 -1.47 -0.99 7.23
C MET A 150 -1.33 -2.38 7.86
N PRO A 151 -2.45 -3.06 8.22
CA PRO A 151 -2.41 -4.45 8.66
C PRO A 151 -1.65 -5.34 7.67
N GLY A 152 -0.75 -6.18 8.18
CA GLY A 152 0.12 -7.01 7.35
C GLY A 152 1.34 -6.30 6.74
N GLY A 153 1.36 -4.97 6.64
CA GLY A 153 2.50 -4.19 6.11
C GLY A 153 3.84 -4.46 6.81
N PRO A 154 3.91 -4.41 8.16
CA PRO A 154 5.12 -4.77 8.89
C PRO A 154 5.57 -6.23 8.66
N VAL A 155 4.62 -7.16 8.57
CA VAL A 155 4.89 -8.60 8.36
C VAL A 155 5.41 -8.83 6.94
N LEU A 156 4.81 -8.21 5.93
CA LEU A 156 5.25 -8.24 4.55
C LEU A 156 6.71 -7.79 4.44
N LEU A 157 7.02 -6.61 4.98
CA LEU A 157 8.36 -6.05 4.86
C LEU A 157 9.39 -6.90 5.61
N LYS A 158 9.09 -7.32 6.86
CA LYS A 158 9.98 -8.21 7.62
C LYS A 158 10.25 -9.52 6.87
N THR A 159 9.22 -10.11 6.25
CA THR A 159 9.34 -11.34 5.46
C THR A 159 10.21 -11.12 4.22
N MET A 160 10.01 -10.02 3.49
CA MET A 160 10.82 -9.64 2.34
C MET A 160 12.29 -9.45 2.73
N LYS A 161 12.57 -8.70 3.80
CA LYS A 161 13.93 -8.47 4.32
C LYS A 161 14.61 -9.76 4.77
N ALA A 162 13.90 -10.64 5.47
CA ALA A 162 14.41 -11.95 5.87
C ALA A 162 14.79 -12.85 4.67
N ASN A 163 14.23 -12.60 3.49
CA ASN A 163 14.55 -13.30 2.23
C ASN A 163 15.56 -12.53 1.34
N GLY A 164 16.20 -11.50 1.89
CA GLY A 164 17.23 -10.69 1.22
C GLY A 164 16.68 -9.79 0.12
N ALA A 165 15.42 -9.38 0.19
CA ALA A 165 14.87 -8.41 -0.73
C ALA A 165 15.28 -6.98 -0.36
N TYR A 166 15.43 -6.13 -1.38
CA TYR A 166 15.56 -4.69 -1.26
C TYR A 166 14.18 -4.04 -1.27
N ALA A 167 13.93 -3.05 -0.41
CA ALA A 167 12.62 -2.40 -0.32
C ALA A 167 12.73 -0.87 -0.38
N ALA A 168 11.95 -0.28 -1.29
CA ALA A 168 11.85 1.17 -1.48
C ALA A 168 10.42 1.65 -1.21
N LEU A 169 10.27 2.72 -0.44
CA LEU A 169 9.01 3.41 -0.21
C LEU A 169 8.94 4.63 -1.14
N VAL A 170 8.08 4.59 -2.17
CA VAL A 170 7.96 5.66 -3.18
C VAL A 170 6.54 6.20 -3.18
N SER A 171 6.38 7.45 -2.74
CA SER A 171 5.07 8.05 -2.55
C SER A 171 4.94 9.42 -3.20
N GLY A 172 3.71 9.76 -3.61
CA GLY A 172 3.33 11.13 -3.96
C GLY A 172 3.12 12.04 -2.75
N GLY A 173 3.13 11.47 -1.54
CA GLY A 173 3.07 12.20 -0.27
C GLY A 173 4.37 12.96 0.02
N PHE A 174 4.74 13.11 1.30
CA PHE A 174 5.84 13.99 1.71
C PHE A 174 6.98 13.27 2.46
N THR A 175 8.20 13.72 2.21
CA THR A 175 9.46 13.15 2.72
C THR A 175 9.49 13.08 4.25
N ALA A 176 8.89 14.06 4.92
CA ALA A 176 8.81 14.08 6.38
C ALA A 176 8.00 12.88 6.94
N PHE A 177 7.00 12.38 6.19
CA PHE A 177 6.24 11.19 6.56
C PHE A 177 6.95 9.92 6.09
N THR A 178 7.36 9.86 4.81
CA THR A 178 8.00 8.65 4.27
C THR A 178 9.28 8.31 4.99
N SER A 179 10.05 9.30 5.46
CA SER A 179 11.28 9.04 6.23
C SER A 179 11.00 8.34 7.55
N GLU A 180 9.96 8.77 8.27
CA GLU A 180 9.60 8.17 9.56
C GLU A 180 8.96 6.78 9.36
N ILE A 181 8.07 6.63 8.40
CA ILE A 181 7.46 5.33 8.07
C ILE A 181 8.51 4.33 7.55
N ALA A 182 9.43 4.78 6.70
CA ALA A 182 10.56 3.97 6.23
C ALA A 182 11.44 3.49 7.40
N ARG A 183 11.73 4.38 8.35
CA ARG A 183 12.52 4.06 9.55
C ARG A 183 11.81 3.06 10.46
N ILE A 184 10.50 3.25 10.70
CA ILE A 184 9.69 2.38 11.56
C ILE A 184 9.60 0.97 10.98
N LEU A 185 9.33 0.86 9.67
CA LEU A 185 9.10 -0.41 9.00
C LEU A 185 10.41 -1.11 8.60
N GLY A 186 11.47 -0.35 8.32
CA GLY A 186 12.78 -0.87 7.90
C GLY A 186 12.95 -0.94 6.37
N PHE A 187 12.46 0.06 5.64
CA PHE A 187 12.76 0.24 4.21
C PHE A 187 14.22 0.65 4.00
N ASP A 188 14.80 0.27 2.85
CA ASP A 188 16.18 0.59 2.50
C ASP A 188 16.32 2.01 1.93
N GLU A 189 15.30 2.47 1.20
CA GLU A 189 15.22 3.85 0.70
C GLU A 189 13.78 4.38 0.75
N ASN A 190 13.64 5.70 0.70
CA ASN A 190 12.36 6.34 0.49
C ASN A 190 12.48 7.56 -0.44
N ARG A 191 11.41 7.83 -1.20
CA ARG A 191 11.30 8.99 -2.10
C ARG A 191 9.89 9.57 -2.02
N ALA A 192 9.80 10.87 -1.84
CA ALA A 192 8.54 11.61 -1.77
C ALA A 192 8.74 13.10 -2.05
N ASN A 193 7.63 13.84 -2.22
CA ASN A 193 7.67 15.29 -2.37
C ASN A 193 8.18 15.96 -1.08
N THR A 194 8.62 17.20 -1.16
CA THR A 194 9.10 17.93 0.03
C THR A 194 8.16 19.09 0.32
N LEU A 195 7.60 19.15 1.53
CA LEU A 195 6.95 20.36 2.02
C LEU A 195 8.03 21.36 2.42
N ILE A 196 7.94 22.59 1.90
CA ILE A 196 8.89 23.63 2.26
C ILE A 196 8.46 24.28 3.57
N ALA A 197 9.36 24.28 4.55
CA ALA A 197 9.19 24.98 5.82
C ALA A 197 10.25 26.09 5.95
N LYS A 198 9.86 27.20 6.57
CA LYS A 198 10.74 28.33 6.88
C LYS A 198 10.34 28.92 8.23
N ASP A 199 11.33 29.20 9.06
CA ASP A 199 11.15 29.81 10.38
C ASP A 199 10.16 29.02 11.27
N GLY A 200 10.12 27.69 11.13
CA GLY A 200 9.25 26.78 11.90
C GLY A 200 7.82 26.63 11.37
N SER A 201 7.49 27.18 10.20
CA SER A 201 6.17 27.10 9.59
C SER A 201 6.23 26.65 8.13
N LEU A 202 5.19 25.95 7.67
CA LEU A 202 5.02 25.56 6.27
C LEU A 202 4.78 26.79 5.40
N THR A 203 5.47 26.91 4.27
CA THR A 203 5.33 28.06 3.37
C THR A 203 4.10 27.94 2.46
N GLY A 204 3.57 26.73 2.29
CA GLY A 204 2.57 26.42 1.27
C GLY A 204 3.17 26.03 -0.09
N ASP A 205 4.49 25.86 -0.16
CA ASP A 205 5.18 25.43 -1.38
C ASP A 205 5.64 23.97 -1.30
N VAL A 206 5.75 23.36 -2.48
CA VAL A 206 6.32 22.02 -2.66
C VAL A 206 7.67 22.13 -3.34
N GLY A 207 8.66 21.41 -2.83
CA GLY A 207 9.99 21.32 -3.44
C GLY A 207 9.95 20.72 -4.84
N LEU A 208 10.78 21.24 -5.73
CA LEU A 208 10.92 20.75 -7.11
C LEU A 208 12.15 19.82 -7.24
N PRO A 209 12.11 18.81 -8.13
CA PRO A 209 10.97 18.41 -8.95
C PRO A 209 9.87 17.69 -8.13
N ILE A 210 8.62 17.85 -8.55
CA ILE A 210 7.50 17.11 -7.96
C ILE A 210 7.48 15.68 -8.52
N LEU A 211 7.49 14.70 -7.62
CA LEU A 211 7.38 13.28 -7.92
C LEU A 211 5.93 12.97 -8.27
N GLY A 212 5.65 12.99 -9.58
CA GLY A 212 4.38 12.53 -10.17
C GLY A 212 4.34 11.02 -10.40
N ARG A 213 3.40 10.56 -11.24
CA ARG A 213 3.23 9.12 -11.56
C ARG A 213 4.51 8.49 -12.12
N ASP A 214 5.26 9.22 -12.94
CA ASP A 214 6.46 8.71 -13.61
C ASP A 214 7.62 8.42 -12.65
N ALA A 215 7.62 9.05 -11.46
CA ALA A 215 8.62 8.82 -10.44
C ALA A 215 8.62 7.38 -9.88
N LYS A 216 7.51 6.64 -10.05
CA LYS A 216 7.41 5.23 -9.64
C LYS A 216 8.06 4.27 -10.65
N VAL A 217 8.45 4.76 -11.83
CA VAL A 217 8.91 3.93 -12.97
C VAL A 217 10.41 4.07 -13.25
N THR A 218 11.07 5.08 -12.66
CA THR A 218 12.49 5.44 -12.87
C THR A 218 13.28 5.51 -11.57
#